data_AF-A0A5B8IJ33-F1
#
_entry.id   AF-A0A5B8IJ33-F1
#
_cell.length_a   1.000
_cell.length_b   1.000
_cell.length_c   1.000
_cell.angle_alpha   90.00
_cell.angle_beta   90.00
_cell.angle_gamma   90.00
#
_symmetry.space_group_name_H-M   'P 1'
#
loop_
_entity.id
_entity.type
_entity.pdbx_description
1 polymer ?
#
loop_
_entity_poly.entity_id
_entity_poly.type
_entity_poly.pdbx_seq_one_letter_code
_entity_poly.pdbx_strand_id
1 'polypeptide(L)' 'MPKKSLGLGLVVGGGIIVALFLMFILITPAADAQAMTPMWLGIIWGGLAMCWGLFRLIVGPSSLDHPHGGTDAGS' A
#
# COMPACT_ATOMS: atom_id res chain seq x y z
N MET A 1 -2.82 -23.23 -12.01
CA MET A 1 -2.11 -21.94 -11.87
C MET A 1 -2.32 -21.46 -10.44
N PRO A 2 -1.27 -21.16 -9.66
CA PRO A 2 -1.45 -20.73 -8.27
C PRO A 2 -2.33 -19.47 -8.24
N LYS A 3 -3.37 -19.47 -7.40
CA LYS A 3 -4.20 -18.28 -7.14
C LYS A 3 -3.30 -17.21 -6.53
N LYS A 4 -2.71 -16.35 -7.36
CA LYS A 4 -1.93 -15.20 -6.90
C LYS A 4 -2.91 -14.30 -6.14
N SER A 5 -2.74 -14.18 -4.83
CA SER A 5 -3.57 -13.33 -3.98
C SER A 5 -3.31 -11.86 -4.35
N LEU A 6 -4.12 -11.35 -5.28
CA LEU A 6 -4.10 -9.95 -5.70
C LEU A 6 -4.35 -9.09 -4.45
N GLY A 7 -3.32 -8.36 -4.00
CA GLY A 7 -3.42 -7.49 -2.81
C GLY A 7 -2.52 -7.88 -1.63
N LEU A 8 -2.10 -9.14 -1.48
CA LEU A 8 -1.31 -9.54 -0.31
C LEU A 8 0.03 -8.81 -0.22
N GLY A 9 0.72 -8.65 -1.36
CA GLY A 9 1.98 -7.89 -1.40
C GLY A 9 1.81 -6.41 -1.05
N LEU A 10 0.66 -5.82 -1.39
CA LEU A 10 0.33 -4.43 -1.05
C LEU A 10 0.03 -4.27 0.44
N VAL A 11 -0.70 -5.23 1.04
CA VAL A 11 -0.96 -5.24 2.49
C VAL A 11 0.33 -5.39 3.28
N VAL A 12 1.13 -6.42 2.96
CA VAL A 12 2.38 -6.70 3.70
C VAL A 12 3.41 -5.59 3.47
N GLY A 13 3.62 -5.17 2.22
CA GLY A 13 4.57 -4.10 1.89
C GLY A 13 4.16 -2.76 2.49
N GLY A 14 2.89 -2.36 2.36
CA GLY A 14 2.35 -1.14 2.95
C GLY A 14 2.45 -1.14 4.48
N GLY A 15 2.12 -2.28 5.11
CA GLY A 15 2.25 -2.45 6.56
C GLY A 15 3.68 -2.33 7.06
N ILE A 16 4.66 -2.90 6.35
CA ILE A 16 6.10 -2.76 6.68
C ILE A 16 6.52 -1.29 6.59
N ILE A 17 6.13 -0.57 5.53
CA ILE A 17 6.47 0.85 5.37
C ILE A 17 5.88 1.65 6.54
N VAL A 18 4.60 1.48 6.85
CA VAL A 18 3.95 2.17 7.97
C VAL A 18 4.66 1.88 9.29
N ALA A 19 4.96 0.61 9.57
CA ALA A 19 5.61 0.20 10.80
C ALA A 19 7.01 0.82 10.96
N LEU A 20 7.82 0.82 9.90
CA LEU A 20 9.16 1.40 9.93
C LEU A 20 9.12 2.91 10.19
N PHE A 21 8.27 3.65 9.48
CA PHE A 21 8.18 5.10 9.64
C PHE A 21 7.56 5.50 10.99
N LEU A 22 6.56 4.76 11.49
CA LEU A 22 6.05 4.96 12.85
C LEU A 22 7.13 4.66 13.90
N MET A 23 7.92 3.60 13.72
CA MET A 23 9.01 3.26 14.62
C MET A 23 10.02 4.40 14.72
N PHE A 24 10.40 5.00 13.58
CA PHE A 24 11.27 6.17 13.56
C PHE A 24 10.67 7.36 14.29
N ILE A 25 9.38 7.65 14.08
CA ILE A 25 8.69 8.76 14.74
C ILE A 25 8.60 8.57 16.26
N LEU A 26 8.32 7.36 16.73
CA LEU A 26 8.03 7.10 18.14
C LEU A 26 9.27 6.86 18.99
N ILE A 27 10.34 6.32 18.41
CA ILE A 27 11.53 5.90 19.17
C ILE A 27 12.64 6.96 19.15
N THR A 28 12.65 7.86 18.16
CA THR A 28 13.73 8.85 18.03
C THR A 28 13.55 9.99 19.04
N PRO A 29 14.40 10.11 20.08
CA PRO A 29 14.18 11.02 21.21
C PRO A 29 14.38 12.50 20.89
N ALA A 30 14.95 12.81 19.72
CA ALA A 30 15.40 14.14 19.32
C ALA A 30 14.70 14.66 18.06
N ALA A 31 13.58 14.06 17.65
CA ALA A 31 12.87 14.51 16.47
C ALA A 31 12.07 15.78 16.78
N ASP A 32 12.70 16.94 16.60
CA ASP A 32 12.03 18.23 16.44
C ASP A 32 11.10 18.20 15.21
N ALA A 33 10.13 19.11 15.14
CA ALA A 33 9.11 19.10 14.08
C ALA A 33 9.73 19.14 12.66
N GLN A 34 10.90 19.78 12.50
CA GLN A 34 11.66 19.73 11.26
C GLN A 34 12.24 18.32 10.96
N ALA A 35 12.76 17.59 11.94
CA ALA A 35 13.28 16.22 11.74
C ALA A 35 12.18 15.18 11.49
N MET A 36 10.96 15.41 11.99
CA MET A 36 9.79 14.56 11.70
C MET A 36 9.28 14.72 10.25
N THR A 37 9.73 15.76 9.55
CA THR A 37 9.30 16.08 8.19
C THR A 37 10.29 15.49 7.17
N PRO A 38 9.89 14.64 6.21
CA PRO A 38 8.53 14.24 5.86
C PRO A 38 8.25 12.76 6.20
N MET A 39 8.58 12.30 7.41
CA MET A 39 8.39 10.89 7.81
C MET A 39 6.92 10.45 7.77
N TRP A 40 5.99 11.38 7.99
CA TRP A 40 4.55 11.11 7.85
C TRP A 40 4.15 10.68 6.43
N LEU A 41 4.91 11.05 5.39
CA LEU A 41 4.59 10.65 4.02
C LEU A 41 4.71 9.14 3.86
N GLY A 42 5.72 8.52 4.49
CA GLY A 42 5.85 7.07 4.50
C GLY A 42 4.63 6.39 5.12
N ILE A 43 4.10 6.95 6.21
CA ILE A 43 2.89 6.46 6.87
C ILE A 43 1.67 6.59 5.95
N ILE A 44 1.48 7.75 5.32
CA ILE A 44 0.33 8.00 4.44
C ILE A 44 0.38 7.07 3.23
N TRP A 45 1.50 7.05 2.50
CA TRP A 45 1.64 6.23 1.28
C TRP A 45 1.62 4.74 1.58
N GLY A 46 2.30 4.29 2.64
CA GLY A 46 2.27 2.91 3.09
C GLY A 46 0.86 2.49 3.52
N GLY A 47 0.15 3.36 4.24
CA GLY A 47 -1.23 3.14 4.67
C GLY A 47 -2.18 3.05 3.48
N LEU A 48 -2.07 3.95 2.51
CA LEU A 48 -2.86 3.88 1.28
C LEU A 48 -2.62 2.59 0.50
N ALA A 49 -1.35 2.18 0.36
CA ALA A 49 -0.99 0.92 -0.29
C ALA A 49 -1.58 -0.29 0.45
N MET A 50 -1.50 -0.29 1.78
CA MET A 50 -2.07 -1.33 2.62
C MET A 50 -3.60 -1.40 2.48
N CYS A 51 -4.30 -0.26 2.55
CA CYS A 51 -5.74 -0.16 2.36
C CYS A 51 -6.16 -0.66 0.97
N TRP A 52 -5.41 -0.29 -0.08
CA TRP A 52 -5.65 -0.77 -1.44
C TRP A 52 -5.44 -2.27 -1.57
N GLY A 53 -4.38 -2.80 -0.95
CA GLY A 53 -4.14 -4.24 -0.88
C GLY A 53 -5.28 -4.98 -0.18
N LEU A 54 -5.76 -4.44 0.94
CA LEU A 54 -6.84 -5.04 1.71
C LEU A 54 -8.15 -5.03 0.93
N PHE A 55 -8.46 -3.92 0.26
CA PHE A 55 -9.59 -3.82 -0.66
C PHE A 55 -9.54 -4.92 -1.73
N ARG A 56 -8.38 -5.15 -2.36
CA ARG A 56 -8.20 -6.21 -3.35
C ARG A 56 -8.34 -7.62 -2.78
N LEU A 57 -7.96 -7.84 -1.53
CA LEU A 57 -8.18 -9.13 -0.86
C LEU A 57 -9.66 -9.41 -0.60
N ILE A 58 -10.45 -8.37 -0.29
CA ILE A 58 -11.89 -8.49 -0.01
C ILE A 58 -12.70 -8.62 -1.31
N VAL A 59 -12.45 -7.74 -2.28
CA VAL A 59 -13.22 -7.67 -3.54
C VAL A 59 -12.78 -8.74 -4.54
N GLY A 60 -11.53 -9.20 -4.46
CA GLY A 60 -10.99 -10.18 -5.40
C GLY A 60 -10.60 -9.58 -6.76
N PRO A 61 -10.40 -10.42 -7.78
CA PRO A 61 -9.94 -9.99 -9.11
C PRO A 61 -10.90 -8.98 -9.75
N SER A 62 -10.36 -7.85 -10.20
CA SER A 62 -11.12 -6.84 -10.95
C SER A 62 -11.05 -7.09 -12.45
N SER A 63 -12.01 -6.56 -13.22
CA SER A 63 -11.94 -6.52 -14.69
C SER A 63 -10.64 -5.86 -15.16
N LEU A 64 -10.14 -4.86 -14.42
CA LEU A 64 -8.87 -4.16 -14.66
C LEU A 64 -7.61 -5.01 -14.44
N ASP A 65 -7.72 -6.16 -13.76
CA ASP A 65 -6.58 -7.05 -13.53
C ASP A 65 -6.36 -8.02 -14.71
N HIS A 66 -7.25 -8.03 -15.71
CA HIS A 66 -7.02 -8.78 -16.94
C HIS A 66 -6.00 -8.03 -17.82
N PRO A 67 -5.01 -8.72 -18.40
CA PRO A 67 -4.06 -8.11 -19.34
C PRO A 67 -4.75 -7.56 -20.61
N HIS A 68 -6.01 -7.94 -20.86
CA HIS A 68 -6.86 -7.44 -21.94
C HIS A 68 -8.14 -6.75 -21.42
N GLY A 69 -8.17 -6.38 -20.13
CA GLY A 69 -9.34 -5.82 -19.43
C GLY A 69 -9.51 -4.32 -19.58
N GLY A 70 -9.04 -3.74 -20.68
CA GLY A 70 -9.52 -2.45 -21.15
C GLY A 70 -10.82 -2.70 -21.91
N THR A 71 -11.81 -1.84 -21.74
CA THR A 71 -12.99 -1.79 -22.60
C THR A 71 -12.53 -1.95 -24.04
N ASP A 72 -13.06 -2.95 -24.75
CA ASP A 72 -12.98 -2.96 -26.20
C ASP A 72 -13.65 -1.67 -26.68
N ALA A 73 -12.82 -0.67 -27.00
CA ALA A 73 -13.25 0.61 -27.53
C ALA A 73 -13.43 0.54 -29.05
N GLY A 74 -13.48 -0.66 -29.65
CA GLY A 74 -13.89 -0.85 -31.03
C GLY A 74 -13.59 -2.25 -31.58
N SER A 75 -14.63 -3.09 -31.66
CA SER A 75 -15.28 -3.43 -32.94
C SER A 75 -16.66 -4.04 -32.72
#